data_AF-A0AAN7GHC4-F1
#
_entry.id   AF-A0AAN7GHC4-F1
#
_cell.length_a   1.000
_cell.length_b   1.000
_cell.length_c   1.000
_cell.angle_alpha   90.00
_cell.angle_beta   90.00
_cell.angle_gamma   90.00
#
_symmetry.space_group_name_H-M   'P 1'
#
loop_
_entity.id
_entity.type
_entity.pdbx_description
1 polymer ?
#
loop_
_entity_poly.entity_id
_entity_poly.type
_entity_poly.pdbx_seq_one_letter_code
_entity_poly.pdbx_strand_id
1 'polypeptide(L)'
;MGRGKIEIKRIEKANSRQVTFSKRRNGLLKKARELAILLTPREALRVLQLQKEEEKDTNDIRDAISEWQLKQLKLMDKDLTGVGINELQVLEQQINERLLYVQERKVDS
;
A
#
# COMPACT_ATOMS: atom_id res chain seq x y z
N MET A 1 2.69 3.16 -29.01
CA MET A 1 4.16 3.06 -28.91
C MET A 1 4.55 1.59 -28.97
N GLY A 2 5.32 1.17 -29.98
CA GLY A 2 5.62 -0.24 -30.26
C GLY A 2 6.80 -0.81 -29.45
N ARG A 3 7.09 -2.10 -29.65
CA ARG A 3 8.29 -2.76 -29.07
C ARG A 3 9.54 -2.35 -29.86
N GLY A 4 10.42 -1.56 -29.24
CA GLY A 4 11.75 -1.27 -29.78
C GLY A 4 12.77 -2.36 -29.43
N LYS A 5 13.69 -2.66 -30.35
CA LYS A 5 14.84 -3.52 -30.07
C LYS A 5 15.76 -2.82 -29.07
N ILE A 6 16.23 -3.56 -28.07
CA ILE A 6 17.20 -3.08 -27.07
C ILE A 6 18.39 -4.02 -26.99
N GLU A 7 19.55 -3.48 -26.68
CA GLU A 7 20.78 -4.25 -26.46
C GLU A 7 20.70 -5.07 -25.16
N ILE A 8 21.31 -6.26 -25.13
CA ILE A 8 21.38 -7.10 -23.93
C ILE A 8 22.58 -6.64 -23.09
N LYS A 9 22.35 -5.56 -22.32
CA LYS A 9 23.25 -5.04 -21.30
C LYS A 9 22.46 -4.53 -20.10
N ARG A 10 23.14 -4.15 -19.02
CA ARG A 10 22.51 -3.54 -17.85
C ARG A 10 21.76 -2.27 -18.27
N ILE A 11 20.51 -2.14 -17.84
CA ILE A 11 19.72 -0.91 -18.03
C ILE A 11 20.09 0.04 -16.89
N GLU A 12 20.67 1.20 -17.22
CA GLU A 12 21.15 2.14 -16.19
C GLU A 12 20.01 2.87 -15.48
N LYS A 13 18.99 3.31 -16.23
CA LYS A 13 17.84 4.02 -15.66
C LYS A 13 17.01 3.10 -14.76
N ALA A 14 16.95 3.43 -13.46
CA ALA A 14 16.31 2.61 -12.43
C ALA A 14 14.84 2.24 -12.75
N ASN A 15 14.01 3.23 -13.09
CA ASN A 15 12.59 3.00 -13.40
C ASN A 15 12.42 2.08 -14.62
N SER A 16 13.19 2.32 -15.69
CA SER A 16 13.16 1.49 -16.89
C SER A 16 13.66 0.07 -16.61
N ARG A 17 14.68 -0.08 -15.77
CA ARG A 17 15.20 -1.38 -15.32
C ARG A 17 14.16 -2.14 -14.51
N GLN A 18 13.50 -1.48 -13.54
CA GLN A 18 12.46 -2.08 -12.72
C GLN A 18 11.27 -2.54 -13.57
N VAL A 19 10.73 -1.66 -14.43
CA VAL A 19 9.60 -2.01 -15.31
C VAL A 19 9.97 -3.15 -16.27
N THR A 20 11.18 -3.11 -16.84
CA THR A 20 11.67 -4.16 -17.73
C THR A 20 11.86 -5.48 -16.98
N PHE A 21 12.43 -5.44 -15.78
CA PHE A 21 12.59 -6.61 -14.92
C PHE A 21 11.23 -7.24 -14.62
N SER A 22 10.25 -6.48 -14.14
CA SER A 22 8.91 -6.98 -13.84
C SER A 22 8.25 -7.62 -15.08
N LYS A 23 8.33 -6.97 -16.25
CA LYS A 23 7.76 -7.51 -17.49
C LYS A 23 8.48 -8.77 -17.96
N ARG A 24 9.82 -8.80 -17.92
CA ARG A 24 10.63 -9.95 -18.35
C ARG A 24 10.46 -11.14 -17.41
N ARG A 25 10.52 -10.90 -16.09
CA ARG A 25 10.29 -11.92 -15.06
C ARG A 25 8.94 -12.59 -15.25
N ASN A 26 7.87 -11.81 -15.36
CA ASN A 26 6.53 -12.35 -15.56
C ASN A 26 6.43 -13.15 -16.88
N GLY A 27 7.07 -12.69 -17.96
CA GLY A 27 7.13 -13.42 -19.22
C GLY A 27 7.91 -14.74 -19.12
N LEU A 28 9.05 -14.73 -18.42
CA LEU A 28 9.85 -15.93 -18.15
C LEU A 28 9.06 -16.94 -17.33
N LEU A 29 8.38 -16.48 -16.27
CA LEU A 29 7.60 -17.32 -15.39
C LEU A 29 6.46 -18.02 -16.15
N LYS A 30 5.75 -17.29 -17.02
CA LYS A 30 4.71 -17.87 -17.89
C LYS A 30 5.28 -18.97 -18.79
N LYS A 31 6.41 -18.71 -19.47
CA LYS A 31 7.09 -19.71 -20.29
C LYS A 31 7.54 -20.92 -19.46
N ALA A 32 8.05 -20.70 -18.26
CA ALA A 32 8.46 -21.77 -17.37
C ALA A 32 7.26 -22.63 -16.92
N ARG A 33 6.08 -22.04 -16.70
CA ARG A 33 4.83 -22.78 -16.42
C ARG A 33 4.39 -23.61 -17.63
N GLU A 34 4.41 -23.02 -18.82
CA GLU A 34 4.08 -23.72 -20.07
C GLU A 34 5.03 -24.91 -20.30
N LEU A 35 6.34 -24.72 -20.07
CA LEU A 35 7.33 -25.78 -20.17
C LEU A 35 7.20 -26.83 -19.06
N ALA A 36 6.82 -26.43 -17.84
CA ALA A 36 6.65 -27.36 -16.71
C ALA A 36 5.57 -28.41 -16.99
N ILE A 37 4.58 -28.12 -17.84
CA ILE A 37 3.57 -29.09 -18.27
C ILE A 37 4.17 -30.17 -19.18
N LEU A 38 5.23 -29.83 -19.93
CA LEU A 38 5.91 -30.72 -20.88
C LEU A 38 7.11 -31.45 -20.25
N LEU A 39 7.53 -31.04 -19.05
CA LEU A 39 8.70 -31.56 -18.34
C LEU A 39 8.35 -32.80 -17.52
N THR A 40 9.38 -33.61 -17.23
CA THR A 40 9.20 -34.75 -16.33
C THR A 40 8.80 -34.27 -14.92
N PRO A 41 8.09 -35.08 -14.12
CA PRO A 41 7.56 -34.65 -12.83
C PRO A 41 8.60 -34.05 -11.88
N ARG A 42 9.86 -34.52 -11.94
CA ARG A 42 10.96 -34.05 -11.10
C ARG A 42 11.42 -32.64 -11.47
N GLU A 43 11.51 -32.36 -12.77
CA GLU A 43 11.96 -31.06 -13.28
C GLU A 43 10.84 -30.02 -13.17
N ALA A 44 9.59 -30.42 -13.43
CA ALA A 44 8.41 -29.59 -13.22
C ALA A 44 8.28 -29.17 -11.75
N LEU A 45 8.50 -30.09 -10.80
CA LEU A 45 8.47 -29.79 -9.36
C LEU A 45 9.50 -28.72 -8.96
N ARG A 46 10.73 -28.82 -9.49
CA ARG A 46 11.81 -27.84 -9.22
C ARG A 46 11.43 -26.44 -9.70
N VAL A 47 10.85 -26.33 -10.90
CA VAL A 47 10.39 -25.05 -11.45
C VAL A 47 9.28 -24.48 -10.57
N LEU A 48 8.26 -25.29 -10.23
CA LEU A 48 7.13 -24.86 -9.40
C LEU A 48 7.53 -24.43 -7.98
N GLN A 49 8.52 -25.08 -7.37
CA GLN A 49 9.07 -24.70 -6.07
C GLN A 49 9.66 -23.28 -6.10
N LEU A 50 10.48 -22.98 -7.12
CA LEU A 50 11.06 -21.64 -7.29
C LEU A 50 9.99 -20.56 -7.48
N GLN A 51 8.86 -20.88 -8.14
CA GLN A 51 7.76 -19.93 -8.27
C GLN A 51 7.08 -19.63 -6.93
N LYS A 52 6.92 -20.65 -6.08
CA LYS A 52 6.29 -20.50 -4.76
C LYS A 52 7.14 -19.66 -3.83
N GLU A 53 8.46 -19.83 -3.87
CA GLU A 53 9.40 -18.99 -3.11
C GLU A 53 9.30 -17.52 -3.54
N GLU A 54 9.30 -17.23 -4.85
CA GLU A 54 9.13 -15.86 -5.33
C GLU A 54 7.76 -15.24 -4.96
N GLU A 55 6.66 -16.01 -5.07
CA GLU A 55 5.33 -15.52 -4.71
C GLU A 55 5.24 -15.21 -3.21
N LYS A 56 5.86 -16.04 -2.36
CA LYS A 56 5.94 -15.83 -0.91
C LYS A 56 6.61 -14.49 -0.58
N ASP A 57 7.81 -14.24 -1.11
CA ASP A 57 8.55 -12.99 -0.86
C ASP A 57 7.73 -11.75 -1.25
N THR A 58 6.97 -11.82 -2.35
CA THR A 58 6.13 -10.70 -2.78
C THR A 58 4.90 -10.48 -1.90
N ASN A 59 4.33 -11.55 -1.33
CA ASN A 59 3.20 -11.46 -0.42
C ASN A 59 3.66 -10.91 0.93
N ASP A 60 4.79 -11.37 1.46
CA ASP A 60 5.38 -10.87 2.71
C ASP A 60 5.62 -9.35 2.64
N ILE A 61 6.14 -8.85 1.52
CA ILE A 61 6.33 -7.40 1.30
C ILE A 61 4.98 -6.68 1.18
N ARG A 62 3.98 -7.26 0.49
CA ARG A 62 2.64 -6.66 0.36
C ARG A 62 1.93 -6.57 1.71
N ASP A 63 2.07 -7.61 2.52
CA ASP A 63 1.46 -7.71 3.85
C ASP A 63 2.12 -6.69 4.78
N ALA A 64 3.45 -6.59 4.75
CA ALA A 64 4.17 -5.53 5.45
C ALA A 64 3.70 -4.14 5.02
N ILE A 65 3.58 -3.86 3.71
CA ILE A 65 3.06 -2.56 3.23
C ILE A 65 1.64 -2.30 3.75
N SER A 66 0.76 -3.31 3.73
CA SER A 66 -0.61 -3.20 4.24
C SER A 66 -0.64 -2.90 5.74
N GLU A 67 0.20 -3.57 6.52
CA GLU A 67 0.38 -3.30 7.95
C GLU A 67 0.89 -1.88 8.20
N TRP A 68 1.90 -1.42 7.45
CA TRP A 68 2.42 -0.06 7.53
C TRP A 68 1.35 0.97 7.17
N GLN A 69 0.51 0.71 6.16
CA GLN A 69 -0.61 1.58 5.79
C GLN A 69 -1.68 1.65 6.89
N LEU A 70 -2.04 0.52 7.50
CA LEU A 70 -2.96 0.48 8.63
C LEU A 70 -2.39 1.21 9.86
N LYS A 71 -1.10 1.06 10.13
CA LYS A 71 -0.42 1.76 11.23
C LYS A 71 -0.38 3.27 10.99
N GLN A 72 -0.13 3.71 9.75
CA GLN A 72 -0.22 5.11 9.37
C GLN A 72 -1.64 5.65 9.55
N LEU A 73 -2.68 4.91 9.14
CA LEU A 73 -4.07 5.31 9.35
C LEU A 73 -4.42 5.48 10.84
N LYS A 74 -3.97 4.56 11.69
CA LYS A 74 -4.13 4.65 13.15
C LYS A 74 -3.39 5.84 13.76
N LEU A 75 -2.16 6.11 13.30
CA LEU A 75 -1.36 7.26 13.75
C LEU A 75 -1.90 8.61 13.26
N MET A 76 -2.60 8.62 12.11
CA MET A 76 -3.24 9.81 11.57
C MET A 76 -4.55 10.18 12.28
N ASP A 77 -4.92 9.49 13.36
CA ASP A 77 -6.10 9.75 14.19
C ASP A 77 -7.39 9.96 13.39
N LYS A 78 -7.49 9.27 12.23
CA LYS A 78 -8.66 9.30 11.36
C LYS A 78 -9.81 8.40 11.85
N ASP A 79 -9.77 8.03 13.13
CA ASP A 79 -10.90 7.50 13.88
C ASP A 79 -11.63 8.61 14.67
N LEU A 80 -11.47 9.89 14.30
CA LEU A 80 -12.39 10.97 14.71
C LEU A 80 -13.81 10.83 14.12
N THR A 81 -14.14 9.70 13.48
CA THR A 81 -15.55 9.27 13.42
C THR A 81 -16.13 9.00 14.81
N GLY A 82 -15.31 9.00 15.87
CA GLY A 82 -15.72 8.76 17.27
C GLY A 82 -16.01 10.00 18.12
N VAL A 83 -15.33 11.14 17.92
CA VAL A 83 -15.78 12.43 18.50
C VAL A 83 -16.68 13.05 17.46
N GLY A 84 -17.89 12.49 17.37
CA GLY A 84 -18.87 12.91 16.38
C GLY A 84 -19.07 14.42 16.47
N ILE A 85 -19.28 15.06 15.32
CA ILE A 85 -19.56 16.50 15.15
C ILE A 85 -20.47 17.06 16.27
N ASN A 86 -21.40 16.25 16.77
CA ASN A 86 -22.28 16.54 17.90
C ASN A 86 -21.54 16.89 19.21
N GLU A 87 -20.48 16.18 19.61
CA GLU A 87 -19.72 16.48 20.83
C GLU A 87 -18.95 17.80 20.72
N LEU A 88 -18.39 18.09 19.54
CA LEU A 88 -17.77 19.39 19.25
C LEU A 88 -18.79 20.53 19.29
N GLN A 89 -19.99 20.29 18.76
CA GLN A 89 -21.08 21.26 18.76
C GLN A 89 -21.61 21.54 20.17
N VAL A 90 -21.66 20.52 21.04
CA VAL A 90 -22.00 20.67 22.46
C VAL A 90 -20.93 21.46 23.23
N LEU A 91 -19.65 21.19 22.97
CA LEU A 91 -18.55 21.95 23.57
C LEU A 91 -18.56 23.42 23.11
N GLU A 92 -18.83 23.67 21.83
CA GLU A 92 -18.98 25.02 21.28
C GLU A 92 -20.14 25.78 21.93
N GLN A 93 -21.30 25.13 22.11
CA GLN A 93 -22.43 25.71 22.83
C GLN A 93 -22.07 26.05 24.29
N GLN A 94 -21.41 25.13 25.00
CA GLN A 94 -20.98 25.37 26.39
C GLN A 94 -20.00 26.55 26.51
N ILE A 95 -19.08 26.70 25.55
CA ILE A 95 -18.14 27.82 25.54
C ILE A 95 -18.88 29.13 25.30
N ASN A 96 -19.82 29.16 24.34
CA ASN A 96 -20.59 30.36 24.02
C ASN A 96 -21.49 30.81 25.19
N GLU A 97 -22.15 29.88 25.89
CA GLU A 97 -22.94 30.19 27.09
C GLU A 97 -22.07 30.78 28.21
N ARG A 98 -20.89 30.20 28.45
CA ARG A 98 -19.96 30.71 29.46
C ARG A 98 -19.38 32.08 29.08
N LEU A 99 -19.11 32.31 27.80
CA LEU A 99 -18.68 33.62 27.32
C LEU A 99 -19.77 34.67 27.49
N LEU A 100 -21.02 34.33 27.20
CA LEU A 100 -22.18 35.21 27.42
C LEU A 100 -22.29 35.59 28.91
N TYR A 101 -22.18 34.61 29.80
CA TYR A 101 -22.20 34.82 31.25
C TYR A 101 -21.09 35.75 31.74
N VAL A 102 -19.87 35.60 31.20
CA VAL A 102 -18.73 36.47 31.54
C VAL A 102 -18.91 37.88 30.97
N GLN A 103 -19.57 38.02 29.81
CA GLN A 103 -19.89 39.31 29.22
C GLN A 103 -20.97 40.06 30.01
N GLU A 104 -22.04 39.37 30.43
CA GLU A 104 -23.10 39.95 31.27
C GLU A 104 -22.56 40.46 32.61
N ARG A 105 -21.67 39.69 33.25
CA ARG A 105 -21.00 40.14 34.49
C ARG A 105 -20.07 41.35 34.32
N LYS A 106 -19.62 41.66 33.10
CA LYS A 106 -18.80 42.85 32.83
C LYS A 106 -19.62 44.11 32.51
N VAL A 107 -20.91 43.98 32.26
CA VAL A 107 -21.81 45.11 31.95
C VAL A 107 -22.44 45.68 33.23
N ASP A 108 -22.51 44.89 34.30
CA ASP A 108 -23.04 45.29 35.62
C ASP A 108 -21.97 45.83 36.61
N SER A 109 -20.76 46.16 36.13
CA SER A 109 -19.67 46.80 36.90
C SER A 109 -19.14 48.04 36.18
#